data_AF-A0A9P9PSX0-F1
#
_entry.id   AF-A0A9P9PSX0-F1
#
_cell.length_a   1.000
_cell.length_b   1.000
_cell.length_c   1.000
_cell.angle_alpha   90.00
_cell.angle_beta   90.00
_cell.angle_gamma   90.00
#
_symmetry.space_group_name_H-M   'P 1'
#
loop_
_entity.id
_entity.type
_entity.pdbx_description
1 polymer ?
#
loop_
_entity_poly.entity_id
_entity_poly.type
_entity_poly.pdbx_seq_one_letter_code
_entity_poly.pdbx_strand_id
1 'polypeptide(L)'
;MRGNCKQCFEDGEHSCSFEENPDQIVCEHCADNDYYCETLPPNGYKADRIDIYEVIGKQDRQHAQCTTCQQEKRRCSLKKMSDMPPCKYCKKNKIGCNFFHSPKVDHKRQRAATGKVKRPTEGDAPEVAMPGTDYFTAEDLADLEMRDEEMQSRYPTPEIEMEDNAGHKGILTKICTSFAHPIQFLTGEDGPSDCSFCEMPIFGVTGHYEREVHVIRWYNGLGFSEIGGGFCEENSCTRMCKSCTINRLQIILCSGHVLQPTLHDSFVQDFDALADELISADPGSSEMNYQLQRWCSMCFSIAAFGCVCIQPGLCGEEEMEIVGCGLRLCTRCEIALKQEFGDDIDLMAGEMEKSPKINMKDDQVGQLEGKVRADVSFLRTKGLLMNCVEADSSL
;
A
#
# COMPACT_ATOMS: atom_id res chain seq x y z
N MET A 1 28.19 -1.19 -30.37
CA MET A 1 29.42 -0.39 -30.35
C MET A 1 29.38 0.47 -29.10
N ARG A 2 30.35 0.33 -28.20
CA ARG A 2 30.52 1.18 -27.03
C ARG A 2 31.54 2.28 -27.39
N GLY A 3 31.33 3.50 -26.92
CA GLY A 3 32.29 4.60 -27.09
C GLY A 3 33.33 4.58 -25.98
N ASN A 4 34.19 5.61 -25.98
CA ASN A 4 35.20 5.80 -24.93
C ASN A 4 34.56 5.87 -23.54
N CYS A 5 35.29 5.36 -22.55
CA CYS A 5 34.89 5.52 -21.17
C CYS A 5 35.04 6.98 -20.73
N LYS A 6 34.20 7.44 -19.79
CA LYS A 6 34.23 8.82 -19.28
C LYS A 6 35.59 9.19 -18.68
N GLN A 7 36.17 8.29 -17.89
CA GLN A 7 37.48 8.52 -17.28
C GLN A 7 38.60 8.62 -18.33
N CYS A 8 38.57 7.78 -19.35
CA CYS A 8 39.50 7.78 -20.47
C CYS A 8 39.43 9.10 -21.24
N PHE A 9 38.22 9.67 -21.36
CA PHE A 9 38.00 10.97 -21.98
C PHE A 9 38.52 12.13 -21.12
N GLU A 10 38.32 12.06 -19.80
CA GLU A 10 38.79 13.08 -18.84
C GLU A 10 40.32 13.07 -18.69
N ASP A 11 40.94 11.90 -18.72
CA ASP A 11 42.40 11.72 -18.61
C ASP A 11 43.14 12.02 -19.93
N GLY A 12 42.40 12.30 -21.02
CA GLY A 12 42.95 12.62 -22.33
C GLY A 12 43.55 11.43 -23.08
N GLU A 13 43.14 10.22 -22.75
CA GLU A 13 43.61 9.00 -23.41
C GLU A 13 43.01 8.91 -24.83
N HIS A 14 43.86 8.65 -25.82
CA HIS A 14 43.49 8.75 -27.23
C HIS A 14 42.72 7.53 -27.74
N SER A 15 42.79 6.40 -27.04
CA SER A 15 42.10 5.16 -27.40
C SER A 15 41.66 4.41 -26.15
N CYS A 16 40.36 4.19 -25.99
CA CYS A 16 39.83 3.33 -24.93
C CYS A 16 39.76 1.89 -25.45
N SER A 17 40.15 0.90 -24.64
CA SER A 17 40.07 -0.51 -25.03
C SER A 17 38.63 -1.00 -25.33
N PHE A 18 37.58 -0.22 -25.00
CA PHE A 18 36.22 -0.49 -25.47
C PHE A 18 36.04 -0.35 -26.99
N GLU A 19 36.93 0.38 -27.68
CA GLU A 19 36.93 0.49 -29.14
C GLU A 19 37.43 -0.81 -29.79
N GLU A 20 38.34 -1.53 -29.13
CA GLU A 20 38.91 -2.80 -29.62
C GLU A 20 38.13 -4.02 -29.13
N ASN A 21 37.63 -3.98 -27.89
CA ASN A 21 36.87 -5.08 -27.29
C ASN A 21 35.61 -4.56 -26.57
N PRO A 22 34.45 -4.50 -27.26
CA PRO A 22 33.24 -3.91 -26.69
C PRO A 22 32.54 -4.78 -25.63
N ASP A 23 32.92 -6.05 -25.52
CA ASP A 23 32.29 -7.02 -24.59
C ASP A 23 32.94 -7.04 -23.20
N GLN A 24 34.07 -6.36 -23.02
CA GLN A 24 34.69 -6.24 -21.70
C GLN A 24 33.84 -5.37 -20.75
N ILE A 25 33.90 -5.67 -19.46
CA ILE A 25 33.08 -5.01 -18.43
C ILE A 25 33.71 -3.67 -18.00
N VAL A 26 35.05 -3.63 -17.94
CA VAL A 26 35.86 -2.48 -17.54
C VAL A 26 36.96 -2.31 -18.58
N CYS A 27 37.29 -1.08 -18.98
CA CYS A 27 38.42 -0.85 -19.86
C CYS A 27 39.75 -1.01 -19.10
N GLU A 28 40.78 -1.46 -19.78
CA GLU A 28 42.13 -1.67 -19.23
C GLU A 28 42.65 -0.47 -18.44
N HIS A 29 42.49 0.76 -18.95
CA HIS A 29 42.89 1.98 -18.23
C HIS A 29 42.18 2.17 -16.89
N CYS A 30 40.88 1.87 -16.83
CA CYS A 30 40.13 1.95 -15.57
C CYS A 30 40.42 0.76 -14.66
N ALA A 31 40.72 -0.42 -15.22
CA ALA A 31 41.09 -1.60 -14.45
C ALA A 31 42.48 -1.44 -13.79
N ASP A 32 43.44 -0.83 -14.49
CA ASP A 32 44.80 -0.63 -14.00
C ASP A 32 44.91 0.45 -12.92
N ASN A 33 43.98 1.42 -12.94
CA ASN A 33 43.98 2.57 -12.02
C ASN A 33 42.84 2.53 -10.98
N ASP A 34 42.09 1.42 -10.89
CA ASP A 34 40.91 1.25 -10.01
C ASP A 34 39.87 2.37 -10.14
N TYR A 35 39.63 2.85 -11.37
CA TYR A 35 38.63 3.88 -11.65
C TYR A 35 37.25 3.30 -11.96
N TYR A 36 36.20 4.06 -11.59
CA TYR A 36 34.84 3.73 -11.96
C TYR A 36 34.61 3.93 -13.47
N CYS A 37 34.40 2.82 -14.19
CA CYS A 37 34.37 2.81 -15.64
C CYS A 37 32.94 3.02 -16.19
N GLU A 38 32.61 4.26 -16.56
CA GLU A 38 31.33 4.61 -17.19
C GLU A 38 31.48 4.71 -18.72
N THR A 39 30.80 3.85 -19.49
CA THR A 39 30.86 3.84 -20.97
C THR A 39 30.00 4.95 -21.58
N LEU A 40 30.57 5.80 -22.43
CA LEU A 40 29.80 6.79 -23.19
C LEU A 40 29.27 6.19 -24.51
N PRO A 41 28.14 6.70 -25.04
CA PRO A 41 27.70 6.34 -26.38
C PRO A 41 28.76 6.72 -27.44
N PRO A 42 28.86 5.99 -28.56
CA PRO A 42 29.82 6.30 -29.62
C PRO A 42 29.72 7.74 -30.12
N ASN A 43 30.86 8.34 -30.46
CA ASN A 43 30.93 9.67 -31.01
C ASN A 43 30.05 9.78 -32.27
N GLY A 44 29.03 10.65 -32.21
CA GLY A 44 28.08 10.87 -33.31
C GLY A 44 26.76 10.10 -33.20
N TYR A 45 26.52 9.34 -32.12
CA TYR A 45 25.23 8.69 -31.89
C TYR A 45 24.11 9.74 -31.75
N LYS A 46 23.22 9.80 -32.74
CA LYS A 46 21.93 10.48 -32.66
C LYS A 46 20.86 9.41 -32.62
N ALA A 47 20.11 9.34 -31.53
CA ALA A 47 18.91 8.52 -31.50
C ALA A 47 17.94 9.04 -32.57
N ASP A 48 17.54 8.19 -33.51
CA ASP A 48 16.48 8.51 -34.46
C ASP A 48 15.20 8.78 -33.68
N ARG A 49 14.86 10.06 -33.52
CA ARG A 49 13.58 10.47 -32.95
C ARG A 49 12.52 10.17 -33.98
N ILE A 50 11.72 9.15 -33.71
CA ILE A 50 10.50 8.88 -34.47
C ILE A 50 9.63 10.14 -34.40
N ASP A 51 9.33 10.75 -35.54
CA ASP A 51 8.36 11.83 -35.59
C ASP A 51 6.98 11.25 -35.30
N ILE A 52 6.46 11.53 -34.10
CA ILE A 52 5.14 11.07 -33.63
C ILE A 52 4.04 11.48 -34.64
N TYR A 53 4.22 12.60 -35.35
CA TYR A 53 3.28 13.05 -36.38
C TYR A 53 3.32 12.20 -37.65
N GLU A 54 4.45 11.55 -37.95
CA GLU A 54 4.56 10.61 -39.08
C GLU A 54 3.86 9.28 -38.77
N VAL A 55 3.93 8.81 -37.52
CA VAL A 55 3.27 7.56 -37.07
C VAL A 55 1.75 7.72 -36.99
N ILE A 56 1.26 8.88 -36.52
CA ILE A 56 -0.18 9.14 -36.40
C ILE A 56 -0.81 9.48 -37.76
N GLY A 57 -0.08 10.16 -38.64
CA GLY A 57 -0.57 10.60 -39.96
C GLY A 57 -0.73 9.48 -40.99
N LYS A 58 0.02 8.38 -40.85
CA LYS A 58 0.06 7.25 -41.81
C LYS A 58 -0.87 6.08 -41.45
N GLN A 59 -1.85 6.27 -40.57
CA GLN A 59 -2.85 5.21 -40.36
C GLN A 59 -3.78 5.15 -41.57
N ASP A 60 -3.68 4.04 -42.30
CA ASP A 60 -4.50 3.71 -43.47
C ASP A 60 -5.97 3.53 -43.04
N ARG A 61 -6.68 4.66 -42.88
CA ARG A 61 -8.03 4.67 -42.33
C ARG A 61 -9.06 4.33 -43.39
N GLN A 62 -9.90 3.36 -43.08
CA GLN A 62 -10.99 2.93 -43.96
C GLN A 62 -12.19 3.91 -43.95
N HIS A 63 -12.29 4.75 -42.92
CA HIS A 63 -13.40 5.70 -42.73
C HIS A 63 -12.89 7.09 -42.37
N ALA A 64 -13.51 8.13 -42.93
CA ALA A 64 -13.12 9.52 -42.69
C ALA A 64 -13.50 10.01 -41.27
N GLN A 65 -14.52 9.39 -40.67
CA GLN A 65 -15.00 9.70 -39.32
C GLN A 65 -14.27 8.82 -38.28
N CYS A 66 -13.98 9.40 -37.11
CA CYS A 66 -13.39 8.63 -36.01
C CYS A 66 -14.41 7.68 -35.35
N THR A 67 -13.92 6.59 -34.75
CA THR A 67 -14.72 5.50 -34.19
C THR A 67 -15.73 6.00 -33.16
N THR A 68 -15.33 6.92 -32.27
CA THR A 68 -16.23 7.52 -31.26
C THR A 68 -17.41 8.28 -31.89
N CYS A 69 -17.15 9.12 -32.89
CA CYS A 69 -18.23 9.86 -33.55
C CYS A 69 -19.16 8.94 -34.35
N GLN A 70 -18.62 7.87 -34.91
CA GLN A 70 -19.39 6.87 -35.64
C GLN A 70 -20.30 6.05 -34.71
N GLN A 71 -19.78 5.58 -33.57
CA GLN A 71 -20.54 4.85 -32.56
C GLN A 71 -21.66 5.71 -31.96
N GLU A 72 -21.36 6.96 -31.63
CA GLU A 72 -22.35 7.89 -31.07
C GLU A 72 -23.30 8.51 -32.13
N LYS A 73 -23.11 8.19 -33.42
CA LYS A 73 -23.85 8.78 -34.55
C LYS A 73 -23.84 10.31 -34.56
N ARG A 74 -22.72 10.92 -34.16
CA ARG A 74 -22.52 12.38 -34.15
C ARG A 74 -21.71 12.83 -35.37
N ARG A 75 -21.84 14.11 -35.75
CA ARG A 75 -21.07 14.69 -36.86
C ARG A 75 -19.60 14.80 -36.48
N CYS A 76 -18.74 14.02 -37.12
CA CYS A 76 -17.29 14.18 -37.03
C CYS A 76 -16.84 15.43 -37.80
N SER A 77 -15.83 16.13 -37.27
CA SER A 77 -15.23 17.30 -37.94
C SER A 77 -14.12 16.94 -38.92
N LEU A 78 -13.67 15.68 -38.92
CA LEU A 78 -12.76 15.12 -39.91
C LEU A 78 -13.60 14.73 -41.14
N LYS A 79 -13.25 15.27 -42.31
CA LYS A 79 -14.01 15.10 -43.56
C LYS A 79 -13.24 14.32 -44.61
N LYS A 80 -11.91 14.38 -44.58
CA LYS A 80 -11.02 13.71 -45.55
C LYS A 80 -10.17 12.65 -44.88
N MET A 81 -9.74 11.67 -45.68
CA MET A 81 -8.79 10.63 -45.26
C MET A 81 -7.37 11.16 -45.00
N SER A 82 -7.13 12.46 -45.19
CA SER A 82 -5.87 13.17 -44.86
C SER A 82 -5.96 14.08 -43.62
N ASP A 83 -7.15 14.34 -43.08
CA ASP A 83 -7.32 15.23 -41.92
C ASP A 83 -6.77 14.60 -40.62
N MET A 84 -5.82 15.27 -39.95
CA MET A 84 -5.20 14.73 -38.73
C MET A 84 -6.15 14.73 -37.53
N PRO A 85 -6.20 13.65 -36.74
CA PRO A 85 -6.85 13.67 -35.43
C PRO A 85 -6.09 14.60 -34.45
N PRO A 86 -6.74 15.10 -33.40
CA PRO A 86 -8.10 14.79 -32.95
C PRO A 86 -9.18 15.67 -33.58
N CYS A 87 -10.39 15.13 -33.75
CA CYS A 87 -11.54 15.92 -34.18
C CYS A 87 -11.96 16.94 -33.09
N LYS A 88 -12.60 18.06 -33.48
CA LYS A 88 -13.04 19.13 -32.56
C LYS A 88 -13.91 18.63 -31.41
N TYR A 89 -14.71 17.60 -31.63
CA TYR A 89 -15.58 17.01 -30.60
C TYR A 89 -14.76 16.22 -29.57
N CYS A 90 -13.91 15.30 -30.02
CA CYS A 90 -13.01 14.52 -29.17
C CYS A 90 -12.06 15.44 -28.38
N LYS A 91 -11.54 16.50 -29.01
CA LYS A 91 -10.72 17.52 -28.34
C LYS A 91 -11.48 18.26 -27.23
N LYS A 92 -12.76 18.60 -27.45
CA LYS A 92 -13.58 19.32 -26.47
C LYS A 92 -13.94 18.45 -25.25
N ASN A 93 -14.20 17.17 -25.46
CA ASN A 93 -14.62 16.25 -24.39
C ASN A 93 -13.48 15.44 -23.77
N LYS A 94 -12.22 15.70 -24.18
CA LYS A 94 -11.02 14.95 -23.76
C LYS A 94 -11.14 13.43 -23.97
N ILE A 95 -11.80 13.01 -25.05
CA ILE A 95 -11.97 11.59 -25.42
C ILE A 95 -10.94 11.26 -26.51
N GLY A 96 -10.29 10.09 -26.42
CA GLY A 96 -9.34 9.62 -27.41
C GLY A 96 -9.96 9.52 -28.81
N CYS A 97 -9.36 10.20 -29.79
CA CYS A 97 -9.83 10.20 -31.18
C CYS A 97 -9.09 9.11 -31.96
N ASN A 98 -9.69 7.93 -32.09
CA ASN A 98 -9.11 6.77 -32.77
C ASN A 98 -9.97 6.30 -33.96
N PHE A 99 -9.39 5.42 -34.78
CA PHE A 99 -10.00 4.87 -36.00
C PHE A 99 -10.06 3.33 -35.99
N PHE A 100 -10.08 2.72 -34.80
CA PHE A 100 -10.13 1.26 -34.66
C PHE A 100 -11.49 0.70 -35.11
N HIS A 101 -11.48 -0.49 -35.72
CA HIS A 101 -12.70 -1.24 -36.03
C HIS A 101 -13.31 -1.79 -34.76
N SER A 102 -14.58 -1.45 -34.51
CA SER A 102 -15.38 -2.09 -33.47
C SER A 102 -16.42 -3.00 -34.14
N PRO A 103 -16.64 -4.23 -33.64
CA PRO A 103 -17.68 -5.11 -34.16
C PRO A 103 -19.06 -4.44 -34.08
N LYS A 104 -19.86 -4.55 -35.14
CA LYS A 104 -21.20 -3.96 -35.19
C LYS A 104 -22.13 -4.70 -34.21
N VAL A 105 -22.48 -4.06 -33.11
CA VAL A 105 -23.57 -4.53 -32.24
C VAL A 105 -24.90 -4.01 -32.80
N ASP A 106 -25.70 -4.91 -33.37
CA ASP A 106 -26.98 -4.59 -34.00
C ASP A 106 -28.06 -4.35 -32.93
N HIS A 107 -28.21 -3.11 -32.47
CA HIS A 107 -29.35 -2.73 -31.62
C HIS A 107 -30.61 -2.57 -32.47
N LYS A 108 -31.32 -3.68 -32.72
CA LYS A 108 -32.69 -3.65 -33.25
C LYS A 108 -33.62 -3.00 -32.22
N ARG A 109 -34.05 -1.77 -32.53
CA ARG A 109 -35.13 -1.05 -31.85
C ARG A 109 -36.42 -1.88 -31.93
N GLN A 110 -36.92 -2.34 -30.78
CA GLN A 110 -38.25 -2.94 -30.69
C GLN A 110 -39.32 -1.86 -30.88
N ARG A 111 -40.07 -1.96 -31.98
CA ARG A 111 -41.41 -1.39 -32.10
C ARG A 111 -42.41 -2.52 -31.84
N ALA A 112 -43.37 -2.25 -30.96
CA ALA A 112 -44.46 -3.15 -30.61
C ALA A 112 -45.27 -3.53 -31.87
N ALA A 113 -45.40 -4.83 -32.13
CA ALA A 113 -46.47 -5.41 -32.94
C ALA A 113 -46.67 -6.87 -32.56
N THR A 114 -47.86 -7.13 -32.03
CA THR A 114 -48.54 -8.42 -31.85
C THR A 114 -48.38 -9.37 -33.05
N GLY A 115 -47.95 -10.61 -32.81
CA GLY A 115 -48.05 -11.67 -33.82
C GLY A 115 -47.18 -12.91 -33.58
N LYS A 116 -47.83 -13.99 -33.10
CA LYS A 116 -47.45 -15.42 -33.10
C LYS A 116 -45.96 -15.80 -33.27
N VAL A 117 -45.40 -16.33 -32.17
CA VAL A 117 -44.15 -17.10 -32.12
C VAL A 117 -44.23 -18.30 -33.07
N LYS A 118 -43.41 -18.30 -34.13
CA LYS A 118 -42.96 -19.53 -34.81
C LYS A 118 -41.57 -19.87 -34.25
N ARG A 119 -41.42 -21.10 -33.75
CA ARG A 119 -40.14 -21.65 -33.33
C ARG A 119 -39.18 -21.70 -34.52
N PRO A 120 -37.88 -21.38 -34.37
CA PRO A 120 -36.90 -21.58 -35.43
C PRO A 120 -36.70 -23.08 -35.66
N THR A 121 -36.79 -23.49 -36.92
CA THR A 121 -36.32 -24.79 -37.42
C THR A 121 -34.81 -24.76 -37.61
N GLU A 122 -34.18 -25.91 -37.37
CA GLU A 122 -32.73 -26.17 -37.51
C GLU A 122 -32.21 -25.77 -38.90
N GLY A 123 -31.09 -25.04 -38.95
CA GLY A 123 -30.32 -24.84 -40.18
C GLY A 123 -29.63 -23.48 -40.38
N ASP A 124 -30.04 -22.42 -39.67
CA ASP A 124 -29.54 -21.04 -39.94
C ASP A 124 -28.71 -20.45 -38.78
N ALA A 125 -27.80 -21.23 -38.20
CA ALA A 125 -26.77 -20.72 -37.29
C ALA A 125 -25.40 -20.72 -38.01
N PRO A 126 -24.58 -19.65 -37.88
CA PRO A 126 -23.21 -19.68 -38.36
C PRO A 126 -22.41 -20.76 -37.62
N GLU A 127 -21.53 -21.48 -38.32
CA GLU A 127 -20.78 -22.67 -37.84
C GLU A 127 -20.03 -22.50 -36.50
N VAL A 128 -19.81 -21.27 -36.04
CA VAL A 128 -19.20 -20.95 -34.74
C VAL A 128 -20.11 -21.22 -33.52
N ALA A 129 -21.36 -21.62 -33.74
CA ALA A 129 -22.33 -21.89 -32.67
C ALA A 129 -22.88 -23.32 -32.67
N MET A 130 -22.11 -24.30 -33.16
CA MET A 130 -22.43 -25.70 -32.91
C MET A 130 -21.67 -26.21 -31.66
N PRO A 131 -22.36 -26.72 -30.63
CA PRO A 131 -21.70 -27.39 -29.52
C PRO A 131 -21.13 -28.72 -30.01
N GLY A 132 -19.80 -28.85 -29.99
CA GLY A 132 -19.08 -30.04 -30.44
C GLY A 132 -17.95 -29.78 -31.45
N THR A 133 -17.63 -28.54 -31.78
CA THR A 133 -16.36 -28.22 -32.44
C THR A 133 -15.28 -28.06 -31.38
N ASP A 134 -14.29 -28.96 -31.42
CA ASP A 134 -13.11 -28.88 -30.57
C ASP A 134 -12.33 -27.62 -30.95
N TYR A 135 -12.62 -26.53 -30.23
CA TYR A 135 -11.98 -25.22 -30.39
C TYR A 135 -10.48 -25.26 -30.06
N PHE A 136 -10.08 -26.31 -29.36
CA PHE A 136 -8.73 -26.64 -28.99
C PHE A 136 -8.37 -27.93 -29.73
N THR A 137 -7.24 -27.91 -30.44
CA THR A 137 -6.69 -29.14 -31.03
C THR A 137 -6.26 -30.10 -29.92
N ALA A 138 -6.06 -31.37 -30.26
CA ALA A 138 -5.49 -32.33 -29.32
C ALA A 138 -4.09 -31.89 -28.83
N GLU A 139 -3.38 -31.08 -29.60
CA GLU A 139 -2.11 -30.46 -29.21
C GLU A 139 -2.31 -29.33 -28.20
N ASP A 140 -3.32 -28.47 -28.38
CA ASP A 140 -3.65 -27.41 -27.42
C ASP A 140 -4.13 -27.97 -26.07
N LEU A 141 -4.89 -29.07 -26.11
CA LEU A 141 -5.31 -29.79 -24.89
C LEU A 141 -4.13 -30.48 -24.21
N ALA A 142 -3.20 -31.06 -24.99
CA ALA A 142 -1.98 -31.65 -24.44
C ALA A 142 -1.07 -30.60 -23.80
N ASP A 143 -0.98 -29.40 -24.38
CA ASP A 143 -0.20 -28.27 -23.84
C ASP A 143 -0.81 -27.73 -22.53
N LEU A 144 -2.14 -27.74 -22.41
CA LEU A 144 -2.85 -27.43 -21.17
C LEU A 144 -2.77 -28.54 -20.11
N GLU A 145 -2.66 -29.80 -20.53
CA GLU A 145 -2.53 -30.97 -19.64
C GLU A 145 -1.08 -31.25 -19.23
N MET A 146 -0.09 -30.67 -19.93
CA MET A 146 1.27 -30.58 -19.43
C MET A 146 1.26 -29.73 -18.16
N ARG A 147 1.33 -30.39 -17.01
CA ARG A 147 1.53 -29.74 -15.72
C ARG A 147 2.66 -28.71 -15.81
N ASP A 148 2.48 -27.61 -15.09
CA ASP A 148 3.48 -26.60 -14.71
C ASP A 148 4.69 -27.19 -13.93
N GLU A 149 5.14 -28.41 -14.22
CA GLU A 149 6.29 -29.06 -13.59
C GLU A 149 7.62 -28.40 -14.02
N GLU A 150 7.61 -27.49 -15.01
CA GLU A 150 8.75 -26.65 -15.37
C GLU A 150 8.37 -25.18 -15.59
N MET A 151 7.61 -24.57 -14.66
CA MET A 151 7.64 -23.11 -14.55
C MET A 151 9.06 -22.71 -14.13
N GLN A 152 9.92 -22.42 -15.11
CA GLN A 152 11.26 -21.87 -14.89
C GLN A 152 11.13 -20.77 -13.85
N SER A 153 11.79 -20.96 -12.70
CA SER A 153 11.72 -20.04 -11.57
C SER A 153 11.98 -18.64 -12.10
N ARG A 154 10.95 -17.78 -12.12
CA ARG A 154 11.16 -16.37 -12.39
C ARG A 154 12.18 -15.92 -11.34
N TYR A 155 13.33 -15.43 -11.78
CA TYR A 155 14.29 -14.84 -10.86
C TYR A 155 13.53 -13.83 -10.00
N PRO A 156 13.71 -13.84 -8.67
CA PRO A 156 13.05 -12.87 -7.80
C PRO A 156 13.33 -11.48 -8.37
N THR A 157 12.26 -10.68 -8.54
CA THR A 157 12.41 -9.30 -8.95
C THR A 157 13.44 -8.64 -8.03
N PRO A 158 14.51 -8.04 -8.58
CA PRO A 158 15.57 -7.49 -7.75
C PRO A 158 15.00 -6.47 -6.76
N GLU A 159 15.50 -6.47 -5.53
CA GLU A 159 15.16 -5.46 -4.53
C GLU A 159 15.55 -4.08 -5.09
N ILE A 160 14.55 -3.21 -5.26
CA ILE A 160 14.78 -1.88 -5.82
C ILE A 160 15.13 -0.95 -4.67
N GLU A 161 16.38 -0.49 -4.63
CA GLU A 161 16.80 0.56 -3.71
C GLU A 161 16.29 1.93 -4.20
N MET A 162 15.81 2.74 -3.29
CA MET A 162 15.35 4.11 -3.56
C MET A 162 15.76 5.06 -2.44
N GLU A 163 15.83 6.34 -2.78
CA GLU A 163 16.07 7.44 -1.84
C GLU A 163 14.89 8.40 -1.92
N ASP A 164 14.37 8.83 -0.77
CA ASP A 164 13.30 9.82 -0.71
C ASP A 164 13.81 11.27 -0.83
N ASN A 165 12.89 12.24 -0.86
CA ASN A 165 13.23 13.66 -0.97
C ASN A 165 14.02 14.22 0.23
N ALA A 166 14.00 13.52 1.38
CA ALA A 166 14.71 13.89 2.60
C ALA A 166 16.07 13.18 2.72
N GLY A 167 16.45 12.35 1.75
CA GLY A 167 17.71 11.62 1.70
C GLY A 167 17.68 10.27 2.43
N HIS A 168 16.52 9.79 2.85
CA HIS A 168 16.40 8.46 3.46
C HIS A 168 16.48 7.38 2.39
N LYS A 169 17.46 6.48 2.54
CA LYS A 169 17.69 5.34 1.65
C LYS A 169 17.07 4.07 2.21
N GLY A 170 16.52 3.26 1.31
CA GLY A 170 15.92 2.00 1.69
C GLY A 170 15.44 1.16 0.51
N ILE A 171 14.76 0.07 0.85
CA ILE A 171 14.21 -0.87 -0.13
C ILE A 171 12.75 -0.50 -0.42
N LEU A 172 12.41 -0.37 -1.70
CA LEU A 172 11.03 -0.24 -2.14
C LEU A 172 10.27 -1.55 -1.86
N THR A 173 9.23 -1.46 -1.05
CA THR A 173 8.40 -2.60 -0.67
C THR A 173 6.93 -2.21 -0.54
N LYS A 174 6.07 -3.20 -0.37
CA LYS A 174 4.67 -3.02 -0.04
C LYS A 174 4.43 -3.39 1.42
N ILE A 175 3.64 -2.58 2.11
CA ILE A 175 3.18 -2.88 3.47
C ILE A 175 1.67 -2.69 3.57
N CYS A 176 1.03 -3.46 4.45
CA CYS A 176 -0.31 -3.14 4.94
C CYS A 176 -0.16 -2.25 6.16
N THR A 177 -0.80 -1.08 6.15
CA THR A 177 -0.73 -0.15 7.28
C THR A 177 -2.01 0.65 7.43
N SER A 178 -2.26 1.11 8.65
CA SER A 178 -3.36 2.02 8.99
C SER A 178 -2.86 3.43 9.32
N PHE A 179 -1.57 3.72 9.15
CA PHE A 179 -0.97 4.99 9.54
C PHE A 179 -0.31 5.67 8.35
N ALA A 180 -0.23 6.99 8.41
CA ALA A 180 0.47 7.82 7.44
C ALA A 180 1.96 7.90 7.78
N HIS A 181 2.81 7.42 6.88
CA HIS A 181 4.26 7.33 7.11
C HIS A 181 5.04 8.52 6.50
N PRO A 182 6.17 8.93 7.11
CA PRO A 182 6.77 8.38 8.33
C PRO A 182 6.00 8.75 9.59
N ILE A 183 5.90 7.81 10.54
CA ILE A 183 5.27 8.06 11.84
C ILE A 183 6.25 8.82 12.73
N GLN A 184 5.78 9.90 13.33
CA GLN A 184 6.58 10.72 14.25
C GLN A 184 6.15 10.44 15.70
N PHE A 185 7.09 9.98 16.52
CA PHE A 185 6.89 9.78 17.95
C PHE A 185 7.44 10.97 18.75
N LEU A 186 7.05 11.07 20.02
CA LEU A 186 7.53 12.11 20.95
C LEU A 186 7.32 13.55 20.44
N THR A 187 6.27 13.80 19.64
CA THR A 187 6.06 15.13 19.04
C THR A 187 5.30 16.10 19.95
N GLY A 188 5.72 17.37 20.00
CA GLY A 188 4.96 18.48 20.60
C GLY A 188 4.83 18.45 22.13
N GLU A 189 4.15 19.46 22.69
CA GLU A 189 3.65 19.42 24.08
C GLU A 189 2.36 18.58 24.16
N ASP A 190 2.00 18.11 25.36
CA ASP A 190 0.83 17.26 25.56
C ASP A 190 -0.46 18.01 25.17
N GLY A 191 -1.09 17.64 24.04
CA GLY A 191 -2.32 18.25 23.57
C GLY A 191 -2.88 17.65 22.27
N PRO A 192 -4.17 17.89 21.96
CA PRO A 192 -4.86 17.31 20.81
C PRO A 192 -4.46 17.92 19.46
N SER A 193 -3.94 19.15 19.41
CA SER A 193 -3.68 19.86 18.15
C SER A 193 -2.52 19.30 17.32
N ASP A 194 -1.62 18.53 17.93
CA ASP A 194 -0.40 18.01 17.30
C ASP A 194 -0.28 16.48 17.35
N CYS A 195 -1.29 15.77 17.88
CA CYS A 195 -1.25 14.32 18.09
C CYS A 195 -2.48 13.64 17.50
N SER A 196 -2.27 12.80 16.48
CA SER A 196 -3.34 12.03 15.83
C SER A 196 -4.11 11.13 16.80
N PHE A 197 -3.43 10.64 17.85
CA PHE A 197 -4.02 9.78 18.88
C PHE A 197 -4.86 10.54 19.90
N CYS A 198 -4.63 11.85 20.08
CA CYS A 198 -5.44 12.69 20.95
C CYS A 198 -6.55 13.38 20.18
N GLU A 199 -6.34 13.66 18.89
CA GLU A 199 -7.32 14.30 18.00
C GLU A 199 -8.54 13.41 17.75
N MET A 200 -8.34 12.09 17.60
CA MET A 200 -9.43 11.14 17.36
C MET A 200 -9.38 9.99 18.38
N PRO A 201 -10.41 9.86 19.26
CA PRO A 201 -10.44 8.86 20.34
C PRO A 201 -10.15 7.41 19.90
N ILE A 202 -10.65 7.02 18.73
CA ILE A 202 -10.49 5.66 18.20
C ILE A 202 -9.24 5.49 17.31
N PHE A 203 -8.39 6.50 17.16
CA PHE A 203 -7.28 6.46 16.20
C PHE A 203 -6.30 5.31 16.45
N GLY A 204 -6.02 4.97 17.70
CA GLY A 204 -5.19 3.80 18.01
C GLY A 204 -5.82 2.47 17.58
N VAL A 205 -7.15 2.42 17.51
CA VAL A 205 -7.91 1.23 17.14
C VAL A 205 -7.97 1.06 15.62
N THR A 206 -8.38 2.09 14.89
CA THR A 206 -8.65 2.02 13.45
C THR A 206 -7.53 2.62 12.59
N GLY A 207 -6.78 3.58 13.10
CA GLY A 207 -5.95 4.48 12.30
C GLY A 207 -6.79 5.13 11.20
N HIS A 208 -6.24 5.19 10.00
CA HIS A 208 -6.93 5.60 8.76
C HIS A 208 -7.58 4.42 8.02
N TYR A 209 -7.81 3.29 8.70
CA TYR A 209 -8.20 1.98 8.16
C TYR A 209 -7.13 1.32 7.28
N GLU A 210 -6.91 0.02 7.48
CA GLU A 210 -5.83 -0.70 6.81
C GLU A 210 -5.96 -0.69 5.28
N ARG A 211 -4.84 -0.40 4.61
CA ARG A 211 -4.67 -0.58 3.17
C ARG A 211 -3.24 -0.98 2.82
N GLU A 212 -3.07 -1.54 1.62
CA GLU A 212 -1.76 -1.80 1.04
C GLU A 212 -1.19 -0.50 0.45
N VAL A 213 0.03 -0.14 0.86
CA VAL A 213 0.75 1.07 0.44
C VAL A 213 2.13 0.72 -0.10
N HIS A 214 2.69 1.54 -0.99
CA HIS A 214 4.05 1.37 -1.51
C HIS A 214 4.99 2.33 -0.78
N VAL A 215 6.06 1.79 -0.19
CA VAL A 215 6.95 2.54 0.70
C VAL A 215 8.41 2.25 0.42
N ILE A 216 9.27 3.20 0.76
CA ILE A 216 10.70 2.96 0.98
C ILE A 216 10.86 2.58 2.45
N ARG A 217 11.24 1.34 2.74
CA ARG A 217 11.61 0.90 4.09
C ARG A 217 13.05 1.32 4.37
N TRP A 218 13.24 2.25 5.30
CA TRP A 218 14.56 2.82 5.57
C TRP A 218 15.54 1.79 6.13
N TYR A 219 16.81 1.86 5.72
CA TYR A 219 17.85 0.94 6.19
C TYR A 219 18.17 1.07 7.69
N ASN A 220 17.96 2.26 8.26
CA ASN A 220 18.14 2.49 9.69
C ASN A 220 17.03 1.85 10.55
N GLY A 221 15.96 1.33 9.94
CA GLY A 221 14.85 0.71 10.65
C GLY A 221 13.97 1.68 11.45
N LEU A 222 14.11 2.99 11.22
CA LEU A 222 13.40 4.04 11.95
C LEU A 222 12.10 4.49 11.27
N GLY A 223 11.76 3.93 10.12
CA GLY A 223 10.53 4.34 9.44
C GLY A 223 10.40 3.90 8.00
N PHE A 224 9.39 4.49 7.38
CA PHE A 224 8.99 4.26 6.00
C PHE A 224 8.67 5.61 5.35
N SER A 225 8.95 5.73 4.04
CA SER A 225 8.47 6.87 3.24
C SER A 225 7.45 6.39 2.23
N GLU A 226 6.26 6.98 2.22
CA GLU A 226 5.20 6.63 1.26
C GLU A 226 5.53 7.17 -0.14
N ILE A 227 5.44 6.30 -1.15
CA ILE A 227 5.70 6.64 -2.56
C ILE A 227 4.44 6.54 -3.41
N GLY A 228 3.44 5.77 -2.96
CA GLY A 228 2.15 5.72 -3.64
C GLY A 228 1.09 4.91 -2.91
N GLY A 229 -0.16 5.36 -3.04
CA GLY A 229 -1.34 4.73 -2.42
C GLY A 229 -1.39 4.90 -0.90
N GLY A 230 -0.50 5.72 -0.36
CA GLY A 230 -0.36 6.01 1.06
C GLY A 230 -1.39 7.02 1.58
N PHE A 231 -1.33 7.30 2.87
CA PHE A 231 -2.25 8.24 3.52
C PHE A 231 -1.75 9.68 3.48
N CYS A 232 -0.46 9.91 3.27
CA CYS A 232 0.14 11.24 3.17
C CYS A 232 -0.31 12.02 1.92
N GLU A 233 -0.97 11.36 0.97
CA GLU A 233 -1.63 12.04 -0.17
C GLU A 233 -2.87 12.83 0.28
N GLU A 234 -3.55 12.37 1.34
CA GLU A 234 -4.82 12.93 1.84
C GLU A 234 -4.69 13.55 3.24
N ASN A 235 -3.71 13.11 4.01
CA ASN A 235 -3.52 13.44 5.42
C ASN A 235 -2.09 13.93 5.69
N SER A 236 -1.87 14.53 6.86
CA SER A 236 -0.52 14.68 7.39
C SER A 236 0.04 13.34 7.86
N CYS A 237 1.37 13.25 7.98
CA CYS A 237 2.03 12.13 8.63
C CYS A 237 1.44 11.89 10.03
N THR A 238 1.36 10.63 10.44
CA THR A 238 0.83 10.27 11.76
C THR A 238 1.79 10.74 12.85
N ARG A 239 1.25 11.45 13.85
CA ARG A 239 2.01 12.03 14.95
C ARG A 239 1.52 11.51 16.30
N MET A 240 2.44 11.12 17.17
CA MET A 240 2.16 10.65 18.53
C MET A 240 2.90 11.53 19.54
N CYS A 241 2.16 12.16 20.45
CA CYS A 241 2.74 12.99 21.50
C CYS A 241 3.53 12.20 22.54
N LYS A 242 4.23 12.93 23.41
CA LYS A 242 5.02 12.38 24.50
C LYS A 242 4.18 11.48 25.42
N SER A 243 3.05 11.96 25.94
CA SER A 243 2.16 11.14 26.79
C SER A 243 1.65 9.87 26.10
N CYS A 244 1.18 9.95 24.85
CA CYS A 244 0.74 8.77 24.09
C CYS A 244 1.86 7.76 23.84
N THR A 245 3.09 8.25 23.60
CA THR A 245 4.27 7.40 23.40
C THR A 245 4.65 6.72 24.73
N ILE A 246 4.75 7.51 25.81
CA ILE A 246 5.12 7.02 27.15
C ILE A 246 4.13 5.98 27.67
N ASN A 247 2.82 6.15 27.44
CA ASN A 247 1.83 5.16 27.85
C ASN A 247 2.09 3.77 27.23
N ARG A 248 2.62 3.71 26.00
CA ARG A 248 3.00 2.45 25.35
C ARG A 248 4.35 1.94 25.86
N LEU A 249 5.33 2.82 26.05
CA LEU A 249 6.61 2.46 26.67
C LEU A 249 6.43 1.87 28.06
N GLN A 250 5.52 2.42 28.87
CA GLN A 250 5.23 1.91 30.20
C GLN A 250 4.74 0.45 30.16
N ILE A 251 3.98 0.07 29.12
CA ILE A 251 3.56 -1.32 28.89
C ILE A 251 4.77 -2.17 28.51
N ILE A 252 5.55 -1.73 27.52
CA ILE A 252 6.71 -2.48 26.97
C ILE A 252 7.77 -2.75 28.04
N LEU A 253 8.03 -1.76 28.91
CA LEU A 253 9.07 -1.84 29.95
C LEU A 253 8.58 -2.48 31.25
N CYS A 254 7.33 -2.94 31.32
CA CYS A 254 6.81 -3.61 32.49
C CYS A 254 7.53 -4.94 32.69
N SER A 255 8.18 -5.12 33.86
CA SER A 255 8.99 -6.30 34.18
C SER A 255 8.22 -7.61 34.31
N GLY A 256 6.89 -7.54 34.41
CA GLY A 256 6.01 -8.70 34.48
C GLY A 256 4.56 -8.26 34.65
N HIS A 257 3.72 -8.56 33.66
CA HIS A 257 2.32 -8.15 33.68
C HIS A 257 1.50 -9.00 34.66
N VAL A 258 1.08 -8.39 35.77
CA VAL A 258 0.16 -9.01 36.74
C VAL A 258 -1.26 -8.59 36.39
N LEU A 259 -1.98 -9.42 35.65
CA LEU A 259 -3.35 -9.13 35.21
C LEU A 259 -4.38 -9.46 36.30
N GLN A 260 -5.20 -8.48 36.66
CA GLN A 260 -6.35 -8.65 37.55
C GLN A 260 -7.65 -8.19 36.88
N PRO A 261 -8.80 -8.78 37.24
CA PRO A 261 -10.09 -8.32 36.75
C PRO A 261 -10.30 -6.84 37.09
N THR A 262 -10.66 -6.04 36.09
CA THR A 262 -11.06 -4.64 36.32
C THR A 262 -12.51 -4.62 36.79
N LEU A 263 -12.77 -3.91 37.90
CA LEU A 263 -14.10 -3.79 38.52
C LEU A 263 -15.11 -2.95 37.70
N HIS A 264 -14.92 -2.82 36.39
CA HIS A 264 -15.95 -2.21 35.55
C HIS A 264 -17.20 -3.10 35.65
N ASP A 265 -18.26 -2.53 36.23
CA ASP A 265 -19.42 -3.21 36.80
C ASP A 265 -19.86 -4.48 36.04
N SER A 266 -20.24 -5.50 36.83
CA SER A 266 -20.65 -6.85 36.42
C SER A 266 -21.93 -6.94 35.56
N PHE A 267 -22.28 -5.88 34.83
CA PHE A 267 -23.32 -5.89 33.81
C PHE A 267 -22.73 -6.20 32.45
N VAL A 268 -23.51 -6.86 31.59
CA VAL A 268 -23.19 -7.04 30.18
C VAL A 268 -23.00 -5.64 29.60
N GLN A 269 -21.75 -5.25 29.37
CA GLN A 269 -21.42 -3.98 28.76
C GLN A 269 -21.68 -4.11 27.26
N ASP A 270 -22.59 -3.29 26.75
CA ASP A 270 -22.96 -3.27 25.34
C ASP A 270 -21.83 -2.64 24.52
N PHE A 271 -21.25 -3.41 23.60
CA PHE A 271 -20.11 -2.99 22.79
C PHE A 271 -20.41 -1.69 22.03
N ASP A 272 -21.57 -1.64 21.38
CA ASP A 272 -21.95 -0.50 20.53
C ASP A 272 -22.12 0.77 21.37
N ALA A 273 -22.79 0.67 22.52
CA ALA A 273 -22.95 1.79 23.44
C ALA A 273 -21.60 2.35 23.94
N LEU A 274 -20.65 1.49 24.28
CA LEU A 274 -19.33 1.94 24.73
C LEU A 274 -18.49 2.50 23.58
N ALA A 275 -18.61 1.93 22.39
CA ALA A 275 -17.95 2.44 21.21
C ALA A 275 -18.44 3.86 20.91
N ASP A 276 -19.76 4.09 20.98
CA ASP A 276 -20.36 5.42 20.81
C ASP A 276 -19.88 6.41 21.88
N GLU A 277 -19.76 5.98 23.15
CA GLU A 277 -19.19 6.80 24.22
C GLU A 277 -17.73 7.19 23.95
N LEU A 278 -16.90 6.25 23.48
CA LEU A 278 -15.51 6.54 23.12
C LEU A 278 -15.42 7.48 21.93
N ILE A 279 -16.20 7.24 20.87
CA ILE A 279 -16.20 8.04 19.64
C ILE A 279 -16.67 9.47 19.92
N SER A 280 -17.64 9.63 20.82
CA SER A 280 -18.23 10.92 21.17
C SER A 280 -17.43 11.70 22.22
N ALA A 281 -16.38 11.12 22.79
CA ALA A 281 -15.56 11.78 23.80
C ALA A 281 -14.78 12.96 23.20
N ASP A 282 -14.71 14.07 23.94
CA ASP A 282 -13.99 15.26 23.48
C ASP A 282 -12.49 14.94 23.27
N PRO A 283 -11.90 15.31 22.12
CA PRO A 283 -10.49 15.07 21.81
C PRO A 283 -9.52 15.58 22.89
N GLY A 284 -8.59 14.72 23.31
CA GLY A 284 -7.58 15.02 24.32
C GLY A 284 -8.12 15.24 25.76
N SER A 285 -9.41 15.01 25.99
CA SER A 285 -10.02 15.22 27.31
C SER A 285 -9.68 14.09 28.31
N SER A 286 -9.92 14.35 29.60
CA SER A 286 -9.88 13.30 30.63
C SER A 286 -10.94 12.22 30.40
N GLU A 287 -12.08 12.59 29.81
CA GLU A 287 -13.16 11.64 29.47
C GLU A 287 -12.69 10.67 28.39
N MET A 288 -12.06 11.14 27.32
CA MET A 288 -11.47 10.29 26.30
C MET A 288 -10.47 9.29 26.91
N ASN A 289 -9.59 9.76 27.80
CA ASN A 289 -8.64 8.89 28.49
C ASN A 289 -9.33 7.85 29.38
N TYR A 290 -10.39 8.22 30.08
CA TYR A 290 -11.20 7.30 30.86
C TYR A 290 -11.85 6.24 29.97
N GLN A 291 -12.48 6.66 28.87
CA GLN A 291 -13.11 5.74 27.92
C GLN A 291 -12.09 4.76 27.32
N LEU A 292 -10.90 5.24 26.93
CA LEU A 292 -9.81 4.40 26.41
C LEU A 292 -9.37 3.29 27.37
N GLN A 293 -9.42 3.52 28.68
CA GLN A 293 -9.04 2.51 29.70
C GLN A 293 -9.98 1.31 29.75
N ARG A 294 -11.17 1.42 29.14
CA ARG A 294 -12.18 0.36 29.07
C ARG A 294 -11.96 -0.61 27.91
N TRP A 295 -10.96 -0.36 27.06
CA TRP A 295 -10.71 -1.13 25.85
C TRP A 295 -9.44 -1.96 25.95
N CYS A 296 -9.46 -3.11 25.27
CA CYS A 296 -8.29 -3.97 25.16
C CYS A 296 -7.17 -3.27 24.37
N SER A 297 -5.93 -3.47 24.79
CA SER A 297 -4.72 -2.96 24.14
C SER A 297 -4.32 -3.74 22.88
N MET A 298 -4.94 -4.91 22.63
CA MET A 298 -4.60 -5.81 21.53
C MET A 298 -5.65 -5.84 20.41
N CYS A 299 -6.94 -5.80 20.77
CA CYS A 299 -8.06 -5.83 19.84
C CYS A 299 -9.14 -4.83 20.25
N PHE A 300 -10.07 -4.57 19.35
CA PHE A 300 -11.21 -3.72 19.63
C PHE A 300 -12.29 -4.51 20.38
N SER A 301 -12.07 -4.74 21.66
CA SER A 301 -13.03 -5.38 22.56
C SER A 301 -12.92 -4.72 23.93
N ILE A 302 -14.00 -4.81 24.70
CA ILE A 302 -14.04 -4.29 26.06
C ILE A 302 -13.02 -5.06 26.93
N ALA A 303 -12.21 -4.34 27.69
CA ALA A 303 -11.26 -4.91 28.61
C ALA A 303 -11.97 -5.45 29.86
N ALA A 304 -11.59 -6.65 30.27
CA ALA A 304 -12.02 -7.28 31.51
C ALA A 304 -10.88 -7.37 32.53
N PHE A 305 -9.63 -7.21 32.09
CA PHE A 305 -8.44 -7.35 32.89
C PHE A 305 -7.52 -6.16 32.70
N GLY A 306 -6.77 -5.81 33.74
CA GLY A 306 -5.76 -4.77 33.71
C GLY A 306 -4.52 -5.18 34.48
N CYS A 307 -3.36 -4.76 33.99
CA CYS A 307 -2.12 -4.95 34.73
C CYS A 307 -2.13 -4.08 35.99
N VAL A 308 -1.75 -4.66 37.14
CA VAL A 308 -1.60 -4.00 38.45
C VAL A 308 -0.16 -4.05 38.96
N CYS A 309 0.79 -4.45 38.10
CA CYS A 309 2.20 -4.49 38.46
C CYS A 309 2.69 -3.09 38.87
N ILE A 310 3.22 -3.00 40.09
CA ILE A 310 3.81 -1.76 40.63
C ILE A 310 5.16 -1.54 39.96
N GLN A 311 5.36 -0.36 39.40
CA GLN A 311 6.57 -0.02 38.65
C GLN A 311 6.83 1.50 38.68
N PRO A 312 8.06 1.94 38.40
CA PRO A 312 8.36 3.36 38.25
C PRO A 312 7.55 3.98 37.09
N GLY A 313 6.95 5.14 37.33
CA GLY A 313 6.34 5.93 36.27
C GLY A 313 7.40 6.55 35.37
N LEU A 314 7.22 6.43 34.06
CA LEU A 314 8.10 7.08 33.06
C LEU A 314 7.78 8.58 32.86
N CYS A 315 6.70 9.06 33.46
CA CYS A 315 6.28 10.47 33.42
C CYS A 315 6.03 10.95 34.86
N GLY A 316 6.76 11.97 35.30
CA GLY A 316 6.61 12.55 36.65
C GLY A 316 7.94 12.96 37.28
N GLU A 317 7.90 13.40 38.54
CA GLU A 317 9.10 13.56 39.37
C GLU A 317 9.76 12.20 39.58
N GLU A 318 11.10 12.18 39.56
CA GLU A 318 11.88 10.96 39.80
C GLU A 318 11.43 10.31 41.13
N GLU A 319 11.23 8.98 41.14
CA GLU A 319 10.78 8.13 42.27
C GLU A 319 9.26 7.88 42.44
N MET A 320 8.37 8.35 41.55
CA MET A 320 6.95 8.00 41.67
C MET A 320 6.65 6.56 41.18
N GLU A 321 6.24 5.69 42.10
CA GLU A 321 5.67 4.37 41.74
C GLU A 321 4.22 4.53 41.28
N ILE A 322 3.88 3.85 40.18
CA ILE A 322 2.52 3.76 39.65
C ILE A 322 1.98 2.34 39.77
N VAL A 323 0.65 2.21 39.89
CA VAL A 323 -0.02 0.91 39.93
C VAL A 323 -0.48 0.54 38.53
N GLY A 324 0.17 -0.46 37.95
CA GLY A 324 -0.11 -0.96 36.61
C GLY A 324 0.57 -0.16 35.50
N CYS A 325 0.90 -0.83 34.40
CA CYS A 325 1.53 -0.20 33.24
C CYS A 325 0.55 0.40 32.22
N GLY A 326 -0.76 0.32 32.47
CA GLY A 326 -1.78 0.71 31.49
C GLY A 326 -2.20 -0.40 30.53
N LEU A 327 -1.57 -1.58 30.55
CA LEU A 327 -2.03 -2.74 29.78
C LEU A 327 -3.44 -3.17 30.23
N ARG A 328 -4.32 -3.40 29.25
CA ARG A 328 -5.71 -3.84 29.43
C ARG A 328 -6.04 -4.93 28.42
N LEU A 329 -6.67 -6.02 28.85
CA LEU A 329 -7.02 -7.14 27.98
C LEU A 329 -8.50 -7.52 28.12
N CYS A 330 -9.13 -7.86 27.00
CA CYS A 330 -10.41 -8.57 27.01
C CYS A 330 -10.19 -10.04 27.41
N THR A 331 -11.25 -10.75 27.77
CA THR A 331 -11.17 -12.16 28.19
C THR A 331 -10.49 -13.05 27.16
N ARG A 332 -10.76 -12.85 25.86
CA ARG A 332 -10.15 -13.64 24.79
C ARG A 332 -8.64 -13.43 24.72
N CYS A 333 -8.19 -12.18 24.79
CA CYS A 333 -6.77 -11.85 24.71
C CYS A 333 -6.01 -12.28 25.96
N GLU A 334 -6.63 -12.22 27.14
CA GLU A 334 -6.02 -12.73 28.39
C GLU A 334 -5.84 -14.26 28.35
N ILE A 335 -6.84 -14.99 27.86
CA ILE A 335 -6.76 -16.45 27.67
C ILE A 335 -5.65 -16.80 26.66
N ALA A 336 -5.61 -16.11 25.52
CA ALA A 336 -4.60 -16.34 24.49
C ALA A 336 -3.19 -16.06 25.04
N LEU A 337 -3.01 -14.96 25.76
CA LEU A 337 -1.73 -14.62 26.39
C LEU A 337 -1.22 -15.75 27.29
N LYS A 338 -2.08 -16.30 28.14
CA LYS A 338 -1.71 -17.36 29.08
C LYS A 338 -1.49 -18.72 28.42
N GLN A 339 -2.36 -19.09 27.47
CA GLN A 339 -2.39 -20.44 26.91
C GLN A 339 -1.47 -20.61 25.68
N GLU A 340 -1.32 -19.58 24.87
CA GLU A 340 -0.62 -19.63 23.58
C GLU A 340 0.73 -18.91 23.63
N PHE A 341 0.84 -17.84 24.41
CA PHE A 341 2.02 -16.96 24.41
C PHE A 341 2.82 -16.97 25.71
N GLY A 342 2.42 -17.76 26.72
CA GLY A 342 3.19 -17.94 27.95
C GLY A 342 3.45 -16.65 28.74
N ASP A 343 2.46 -15.75 28.80
CA ASP A 343 2.55 -14.42 29.41
C ASP A 343 3.49 -13.42 28.68
N ASP A 344 3.94 -13.74 27.47
CA ASP A 344 4.75 -12.86 26.62
C ASP A 344 3.90 -11.94 25.73
N ILE A 345 3.82 -10.67 26.12
CA ILE A 345 3.08 -9.62 25.41
C ILE A 345 3.75 -9.23 24.08
N ASP A 346 5.08 -9.24 24.00
CA ASP A 346 5.81 -8.90 22.77
C ASP A 346 5.53 -9.93 21.68
N LEU A 347 5.57 -11.22 22.05
CA LEU A 347 5.27 -12.32 21.16
C LEU A 347 3.81 -12.26 20.68
N MET A 348 2.86 -12.04 21.58
CA MET A 348 1.44 -11.89 21.24
C MET A 348 1.22 -10.71 20.28
N ALA A 349 1.78 -9.53 20.58
CA ALA A 349 1.68 -8.36 19.73
C ALA A 349 2.30 -8.60 18.34
N GLY A 350 3.44 -9.32 18.27
CA GLY A 350 4.10 -9.69 17.02
C GLY A 350 3.30 -10.64 16.14
N GLU A 351 2.57 -11.59 16.71
CA GLU A 351 1.65 -12.45 15.93
C GLU A 351 0.38 -11.70 15.50
N MET A 352 -0.18 -10.87 16.38
CA MET A 352 -1.35 -10.05 16.05
C MET A 352 -1.05 -8.98 15.00
N GLU A 353 0.17 -8.46 14.96
CA GLU A 353 0.63 -7.53 13.92
C GLU A 353 0.47 -8.12 12.50
N LYS A 354 0.68 -9.44 12.32
CA LYS A 354 0.54 -10.12 11.03
C LYS A 354 -0.91 -10.30 10.58
N SER A 355 -1.85 -10.21 11.52
CA SER A 355 -3.27 -10.38 11.23
C SER A 355 -3.84 -9.11 10.59
N PRO A 356 -4.82 -9.21 9.67
CA PRO A 356 -5.47 -8.04 9.09
C PRO A 356 -6.07 -7.14 10.17
N LYS A 357 -5.87 -5.84 10.04
CA LYS A 357 -6.46 -4.81 10.89
C LYS A 357 -7.82 -4.39 10.34
N ILE A 358 -8.48 -3.46 11.03
CA ILE A 358 -9.77 -2.92 10.61
C ILE A 358 -9.57 -2.17 9.29
N ASN A 359 -10.32 -2.55 8.26
CA ASN A 359 -10.37 -1.85 6.97
C ASN A 359 -11.75 -1.19 6.76
N MET A 360 -11.88 -0.37 5.71
CA MET A 360 -13.14 0.36 5.42
C MET A 360 -14.36 -0.55 5.20
N LYS A 361 -14.18 -1.79 4.74
CA LYS A 361 -15.31 -2.71 4.52
C LYS A 361 -15.86 -3.21 5.85
N ASP A 362 -14.97 -3.50 6.81
CA ASP A 362 -15.36 -3.96 8.15
C ASP A 362 -16.22 -2.91 8.86
N ASP A 363 -15.85 -1.64 8.74
CA ASP A 363 -16.59 -0.48 9.26
C ASP A 363 -18.00 -0.37 8.65
N GLN A 364 -18.11 -0.49 7.33
CA GLN A 364 -19.39 -0.42 6.61
C GLN A 364 -20.37 -1.54 7.01
N VAL A 365 -19.87 -2.70 7.42
CA VAL A 365 -20.70 -3.82 7.88
C VAL A 365 -20.85 -3.87 9.41
N GLY A 366 -20.24 -2.94 10.15
CA GLY A 366 -20.26 -2.88 11.62
C GLY A 366 -19.50 -4.02 12.30
N GLN A 367 -18.59 -4.70 11.61
CA GLN A 367 -17.83 -5.85 12.16
C GLN A 367 -16.50 -5.40 12.75
N LEU A 368 -16.58 -4.58 13.79
CA LEU A 368 -15.41 -3.98 14.43
C LEU A 368 -14.96 -4.76 15.67
N GLU A 369 -15.88 -5.40 16.38
CA GLU A 369 -15.59 -6.10 17.63
C GLU A 369 -14.58 -7.24 17.42
N GLY A 370 -13.55 -7.28 18.27
CA GLY A 370 -12.53 -8.31 18.29
C GLY A 370 -11.49 -8.19 17.17
N LYS A 371 -11.59 -7.19 16.28
CA LYS A 371 -10.55 -6.94 15.27
C LYS A 371 -9.27 -6.41 15.94
N VAL A 372 -8.12 -6.75 15.37
CA VAL A 372 -6.83 -6.31 15.91
C VAL A 372 -6.69 -4.80 15.77
N ARG A 373 -6.17 -4.14 16.80
CA ARG A 373 -5.93 -2.69 16.79
C ARG A 373 -4.81 -2.31 15.83
N ALA A 374 -4.96 -1.18 15.16
CA ALA A 374 -3.94 -0.61 14.29
C ALA A 374 -2.60 -0.41 15.01
N ASP A 375 -2.63 0.02 16.27
CA ASP A 375 -1.45 0.35 17.07
C ASP A 375 -0.80 -0.83 17.82
N VAL A 376 -1.23 -2.08 17.57
CA VAL A 376 -0.72 -3.25 18.31
C VAL A 376 0.80 -3.42 18.16
N SER A 377 1.36 -3.08 17.00
CA SER A 377 2.80 -3.20 16.74
C SER A 377 3.64 -2.22 17.56
N PHE A 378 3.02 -1.18 18.12
CA PHE A 378 3.68 -0.22 19.01
C PHE A 378 3.84 -0.73 20.44
N LEU A 379 3.37 -1.94 20.75
CA LEU A 379 3.61 -2.63 22.02
C LEU A 379 4.78 -3.63 21.93
N ARG A 380 5.51 -3.64 20.82
CA ARG A 380 6.65 -4.53 20.62
C ARG A 380 7.95 -3.89 21.11
N THR A 381 8.74 -4.66 21.85
CA THR A 381 10.12 -4.36 22.24
C THR A 381 11.03 -4.12 21.05
N LYS A 382 10.81 -4.86 19.95
CA LYS A 382 11.50 -4.71 18.65
C LYS A 382 10.58 -4.14 17.58
N GLY A 383 9.78 -3.15 17.97
CA GLY A 383 8.84 -2.44 17.10
C GLY A 383 9.34 -1.08 16.66
N LEU A 384 8.62 -0.47 15.71
CA LEU A 384 8.95 0.86 15.18
C LEU A 384 9.02 1.93 16.29
N LEU A 385 8.07 1.92 17.23
CA LEU A 385 8.03 2.87 18.34
C LEU A 385 9.31 2.78 19.19
N MET A 386 9.69 1.58 19.63
CA MET A 386 10.88 1.39 20.47
C MET A 386 12.15 1.79 19.74
N ASN A 387 12.32 1.38 18.48
CA ASN A 387 13.49 1.74 17.68
C ASN A 387 13.67 3.27 17.57
N CYS A 388 12.57 4.01 17.35
CA CYS A 388 12.62 5.47 17.28
C CYS A 388 12.96 6.10 18.63
N VAL A 389 12.36 5.62 19.73
CA VAL A 389 12.63 6.15 21.08
C VAL A 389 14.07 5.89 21.51
N GLU A 390 14.62 4.70 21.21
CA GLU A 390 16.01 4.36 21.48
C GLU A 390 16.99 5.22 20.68
N ALA A 391 16.66 5.51 19.42
CA ALA A 391 17.46 6.40 18.57
C ALA A 391 17.46 7.85 19.10
N ASP A 392 16.32 8.36 19.55
CA ASP A 392 16.19 9.72 20.13
C ASP A 392 16.90 9.83 21.49
N SER A 393 16.93 8.75 22.28
CA SER A 393 17.61 8.73 23.60
C SER A 393 19.13 8.54 23.50
N SER A 394 19.64 8.22 22.31
CA SER A 394 21.08 7.99 22.05
C SER A 394 21.81 9.23 21.51
N LEU A 395 21.12 10.38 21.49
CA LEU A 395 21.63 11.72 21.21
C LEU A 395 21.85 12.49 22.53
#